data_AF-A0A4Y7PSK3-F1
#
_entry.id   AF-A0A4Y7PSK3-F1
#
_cell.length_a   1.000
_cell.length_b   1.000
_cell.length_c   1.000
_cell.angle_alpha   90.00
_cell.angle_beta   90.00
_cell.angle_gamma   90.00
#
_symmetry.space_group_name_H-M   'P 1'
#
loop_
_entity.id
_entity.type
_entity.pdbx_description
1 polymer ?
#
loop_
_entity_poly.entity_id
_entity_poly.type
_entity_poly.pdbx_seq_one_letter_code
_entity_poly.pdbx_strand_id
1 'polypeptide(L)'
;MPLANGIYRIKNVRTQNYVTLRSARNDLVASDHVNRKGEEWEVTSRQNDRYIIQNREFKTYAGSYHRPHHPTELYVKGTEGPYVWEMKAFDDSFTVSTTNVVKYWCFEDDQPNSQARASLLPSTPHIILLFLQVVLRAESPGNTYYMWIFDPVGFATDVHTSSGTRQSQALNDKLNREAIAEITMFLSEKLPRVPEATFMPEHACLPGTRAGLLKTINEWALGCDSLYLLTGPAGAGKSTIAHTVASHASEQGILGACFFLHRDFNERRDPHLVISSLAFQLAHFDLEIAKNIRNTLTRNPDLVSSQSLHNKFLNLIVKPVRDASDVKKTILLVIDDLDALDNQNATHSNRRQSFLECIANLESE
;
A
#
# COMPACT_ATOMS: atom_id res chain seq x y z
N MET A 1 13.04 15.74 19.62
CA MET A 1 12.85 15.53 21.08
C MET A 1 13.11 14.06 21.41
N PRO A 2 13.60 13.71 22.61
CA PRO A 2 13.77 12.30 23.00
C PRO A 2 12.41 11.59 23.03
N LEU A 3 12.39 10.29 22.73
CA LEU A 3 11.17 9.50 22.77
C LEU A 3 10.75 9.28 24.24
N ALA A 4 9.47 9.49 24.56
CA ALA A 4 8.96 9.28 25.91
C ALA A 4 8.99 7.79 26.29
N ASN A 5 9.01 7.51 27.60
CA ASN A 5 8.81 6.15 28.08
C ASN A 5 7.37 5.73 27.82
N GLY A 6 7.16 4.52 27.31
CA GLY A 6 5.83 4.08 26.97
C GLY A 6 5.79 2.76 26.23
N ILE A 7 4.59 2.35 25.87
CA ILE A 7 4.37 1.20 25.02
C ILE A 7 4.16 1.71 23.60
N TYR A 8 4.83 1.08 22.64
CA TYR A 8 4.82 1.48 21.24
C TYR A 8 4.64 0.29 20.32
N ARG A 9 4.07 0.52 19.14
CA ARG A 9 4.30 -0.31 17.96
C ARG A 9 5.35 0.39 17.10
N ILE A 10 6.32 -0.37 16.60
CA ILE A 10 7.47 0.19 15.89
C ILE A 10 7.30 -0.12 14.41
N LYS A 11 7.14 0.91 13.57
CA LYS A 11 6.84 0.80 12.15
C LYS A 11 7.97 1.35 11.30
N ASN A 12 8.41 0.62 10.27
CA ASN A 12 9.41 1.15 9.34
C ASN A 12 8.78 2.20 8.41
N VAL A 13 9.43 3.35 8.22
CA VAL A 13 8.89 4.45 7.40
C VAL A 13 8.74 4.05 5.93
N ARG A 14 9.68 3.27 5.39
CA ARG A 14 9.64 2.85 3.97
C ARG A 14 8.61 1.74 3.74
N THR A 15 8.74 0.62 4.45
CA THR A 15 7.93 -0.58 4.18
C THR A 15 6.55 -0.55 4.84
N GLN A 16 6.29 0.39 5.74
CA GLN A 16 5.08 0.47 6.57
C GLN A 16 4.79 -0.78 7.43
N ASN A 17 5.71 -1.74 7.48
CA ASN A 17 5.59 -2.94 8.30
C ASN A 17 5.95 -2.65 9.75
N TYR A 18 5.15 -3.19 10.67
CA TYR A 18 5.49 -3.21 12.09
C TYR A 18 6.54 -4.28 12.39
N VAL A 19 7.40 -4.02 13.36
CA VAL A 19 8.30 -5.03 13.91
C VAL A 19 7.52 -5.91 14.88
N THR A 20 7.56 -7.21 14.66
CA THR A 20 6.97 -8.21 15.53
C THR A 20 7.99 -9.25 15.97
N LEU A 21 7.79 -9.77 17.17
CA LEU A 21 8.48 -10.96 17.66
C LEU A 21 7.50 -12.13 17.63
N ARG A 22 7.90 -13.31 17.13
CA ARG A 22 6.99 -14.48 17.09
C ARG A 22 7.17 -15.45 18.25
N SER A 23 8.31 -15.40 18.93
CA SER A 23 8.60 -16.15 20.14
C SER A 23 9.74 -15.47 20.88
N ALA A 24 9.91 -15.78 22.18
CA ALA A 24 10.88 -15.14 23.06
C ALA A 24 12.32 -15.03 22.52
N ARG A 25 12.79 -16.00 21.74
CA ARG A 25 14.19 -16.05 21.23
C ARG A 25 14.29 -15.99 19.70
N ASN A 26 13.17 -15.76 19.02
CA ASN A 26 13.16 -15.64 17.57
C ASN A 26 13.70 -14.29 17.11
N ASP A 27 13.98 -14.22 15.83
CA ASP A 27 14.35 -13.01 15.13
C ASP A 27 13.21 -11.99 15.15
N LEU A 28 13.56 -10.71 15.21
CA LEU A 28 12.61 -9.64 14.98
C LEU A 28 12.35 -9.59 13.47
N VAL A 29 11.08 -9.62 13.10
CA VAL A 29 10.65 -9.71 11.70
C VAL A 29 9.55 -8.71 11.41
N ALA A 30 9.30 -8.46 10.13
CA ALA A 30 8.10 -7.75 9.70
C ALA A 30 6.84 -8.52 10.12
N SER A 31 5.85 -7.76 10.60
CA SER A 31 4.55 -8.29 10.99
C SER A 31 3.74 -8.72 9.78
N ASP A 32 2.94 -9.78 9.97
CA ASP A 32 1.92 -10.20 9.01
C ASP A 32 0.58 -9.50 9.22
N HIS A 33 0.47 -8.63 10.23
CA HIS A 33 -0.75 -7.93 10.68
C HIS A 33 -1.93 -8.83 11.08
N VAL A 34 -1.82 -10.15 10.87
CA VAL A 34 -2.80 -11.18 11.24
C VAL A 34 -2.65 -11.53 12.71
N ASN A 35 -1.42 -11.69 13.19
CA ASN A 35 -1.12 -11.99 14.59
C ASN A 35 -0.31 -10.87 15.25
N ARG A 36 -1.02 -9.94 15.88
CA ARG A 36 -0.42 -8.78 16.55
C ARG A 36 0.19 -9.08 17.92
N LYS A 37 0.18 -10.34 18.38
CA LYS A 37 0.67 -10.73 19.71
C LYS A 37 2.19 -10.51 19.93
N GLY A 38 2.92 -9.96 18.97
CA GLY A 38 4.34 -9.63 19.12
C GLY A 38 4.71 -8.19 18.79
N GLU A 39 3.74 -7.32 18.50
CA GLU A 39 3.99 -5.98 17.95
C GLU A 39 4.16 -4.88 19.00
N GLU A 40 3.83 -5.16 20.27
CA GLU A 40 3.88 -4.16 21.34
C GLU A 40 5.19 -4.22 22.10
N TRP A 41 5.88 -3.09 22.12
CA TRP A 41 7.21 -2.92 22.69
C TRP A 41 7.17 -1.85 23.77
N GLU A 42 7.56 -2.21 24.98
CA GLU A 42 7.82 -1.26 26.05
C GLU A 42 9.20 -0.62 25.83
N VAL A 43 9.21 0.69 25.62
CA VAL A 43 10.41 1.49 25.38
C VAL A 43 10.71 2.30 26.63
N THR A 44 11.88 2.06 27.20
CA THR A 44 12.36 2.75 28.40
C THR A 44 13.63 3.52 28.09
N SER A 45 13.57 4.85 28.18
CA SER A 45 14.73 5.73 28.10
C SER A 45 15.68 5.53 29.30
N ARG A 46 16.96 5.74 29.02
CA ARG A 46 18.10 5.75 29.92
C ARG A 46 18.84 7.08 29.71
N GLN A 47 19.89 7.31 30.48
CA GLN A 47 20.72 8.51 30.32
C GLN A 47 21.38 8.55 28.93
N ASN A 48 21.51 9.74 28.35
CA ASN A 48 22.20 10.04 27.08
C ASN A 48 21.54 9.40 25.82
N ASP A 49 20.24 9.62 25.61
CA ASP A 49 19.49 9.14 24.42
C ASP A 49 19.62 7.63 24.16
N ARG A 50 19.76 6.88 25.25
CA ARG A 50 19.84 5.41 25.25
C ARG A 50 18.51 4.81 25.64
N TYR A 51 18.15 3.70 25.02
CA TYR A 51 16.84 3.08 25.18
C TYR A 51 16.97 1.57 25.31
N ILE A 52 16.05 0.98 26.06
CA ILE A 52 15.82 -0.47 26.08
C ILE A 52 14.44 -0.70 25.47
N ILE A 53 14.34 -1.70 24.60
CA ILE A 53 13.13 -2.05 23.87
C ILE A 53 12.75 -3.50 24.26
N GLN A 54 11.66 -3.66 25.01
CA GLN A 54 11.21 -4.96 25.52
C GLN A 54 9.88 -5.37 24.90
N ASN A 55 9.79 -6.60 24.38
CA ASN A 55 8.55 -7.14 23.88
C ASN A 55 7.57 -7.45 25.04
N ARG A 56 6.33 -6.99 24.92
CA ARG A 56 5.34 -7.14 26.00
C ARG A 56 4.82 -8.56 26.17
N GLU A 57 4.66 -9.31 25.08
CA GLU A 57 4.11 -10.66 25.11
C GLU A 57 5.15 -11.64 25.65
N PHE A 58 6.34 -11.63 25.05
CA PHE A 58 7.37 -12.63 25.34
C PHE A 58 8.31 -12.23 26.48
N LYS A 59 8.21 -11.00 26.98
CA LYS A 59 9.05 -10.44 28.06
C LYS A 59 10.56 -10.46 27.75
N THR A 60 10.94 -10.55 26.48
CA THR A 60 12.32 -10.50 26.00
C THR A 60 12.65 -9.17 25.35
N TYR A 61 13.94 -8.87 25.25
CA TYR A 61 14.43 -7.60 24.72
C TYR A 61 14.82 -7.72 23.25
N ALA A 62 14.69 -6.63 22.50
CA ALA A 62 15.28 -6.54 21.17
C ALA A 62 16.81 -6.41 21.33
N GLY A 63 17.55 -7.45 20.98
CA GLY A 63 19.01 -7.51 21.14
C GLY A 63 19.73 -7.77 19.84
N SER A 64 20.91 -7.17 19.69
CA SER A 64 21.83 -7.43 18.58
C SER A 64 22.50 -8.79 18.72
N TYR A 65 22.60 -9.54 17.63
CA TYR A 65 23.24 -10.84 17.59
C TYR A 65 24.02 -11.04 16.29
N HIS A 66 25.13 -11.80 16.37
CA HIS A 66 25.90 -12.19 15.19
C HIS A 66 25.24 -13.38 14.49
N ARG A 67 25.10 -13.29 13.16
CA ARG A 67 24.60 -14.43 12.37
C ARG A 67 25.59 -15.59 12.51
N PRO A 68 25.11 -16.81 12.82
CA PRO A 68 25.97 -17.99 12.85
C PRO A 68 26.74 -18.09 11.53
N HIS A 69 28.05 -18.30 11.61
CA HIS A 69 28.94 -18.42 10.45
C HIS A 69 29.16 -17.14 9.60
N HIS A 70 28.58 -15.99 9.97
CA HIS A 70 28.81 -14.70 9.32
C HIS A 70 29.11 -13.60 10.37
N PRO A 71 30.36 -13.49 10.85
CA PRO A 71 30.70 -12.64 12.02
C PRO A 71 30.50 -11.14 11.78
N THR A 72 30.45 -10.71 10.52
CA THR A 72 30.23 -9.30 10.13
C THR A 72 28.75 -8.93 10.02
N GLU A 73 27.87 -9.93 9.88
CA GLU A 73 26.43 -9.75 9.76
C GLU A 73 25.77 -9.76 11.12
N LEU A 74 25.05 -8.68 11.41
CA LEU A 74 24.32 -8.50 12.66
C LEU A 74 22.82 -8.45 12.35
N TYR A 75 22.04 -9.07 13.22
CA TYR A 75 20.59 -9.06 13.18
C TYR A 75 20.02 -8.82 14.56
N VAL A 76 18.72 -8.56 14.62
CA VAL A 76 18.01 -8.30 15.88
C VAL A 76 17.11 -9.49 16.20
N LYS A 77 17.18 -9.96 17.45
CA LYS A 77 16.33 -11.04 17.97
C LYS A 77 15.89 -10.79 19.40
N GLY A 78 14.97 -11.61 19.89
CA GLY A 78 14.60 -11.65 21.29
C GLY A 78 15.75 -12.19 22.16
N THR A 79 16.14 -11.43 23.19
CA THR A 79 17.16 -11.80 24.18
C THR A 79 16.63 -11.74 25.60
N GLU A 80 17.16 -12.57 26.50
CA GLU A 80 16.76 -12.58 27.92
C GLU A 80 17.24 -11.35 28.67
N GLY A 81 18.45 -10.87 28.35
CA GLY A 81 19.02 -9.67 28.93
C GLY A 81 18.70 -8.41 28.10
N PRO A 82 18.64 -7.23 28.74
CA PRO A 82 18.42 -5.97 28.04
C PRO A 82 19.60 -5.62 27.13
N TYR A 83 19.28 -5.13 25.94
CA TYR A 83 20.24 -4.50 25.04
C TYR A 83 19.96 -3.00 24.98
N VAL A 84 21.02 -2.19 24.97
CA VAL A 84 20.93 -0.73 24.95
C VAL A 84 21.11 -0.23 23.53
N TRP A 85 20.12 0.50 23.03
CA TRP A 85 20.12 1.15 21.73
C TRP A 85 20.31 2.65 21.89
N GLU A 86 20.95 3.30 20.91
CA GLU A 86 20.90 4.75 20.74
C GLU A 86 19.80 5.08 19.74
N MET A 87 19.01 6.10 20.05
CA MET A 87 17.94 6.56 19.15
C MET A 87 18.06 8.05 18.87
N LYS A 88 18.02 8.42 17.60
CA LYS A 88 18.05 9.84 17.15
C LYS A 88 16.78 10.16 16.38
N ALA A 89 16.15 11.28 16.77
CA ALA A 89 14.93 11.78 16.13
C ALA A 89 15.24 12.49 14.81
N PHE A 90 14.36 12.29 13.83
CA PHE A 90 14.30 12.93 12.52
C PHE A 90 12.82 13.23 12.22
N ASP A 91 12.40 14.49 12.36
CA ASP A 91 11.00 14.90 12.32
C ASP A 91 10.13 14.02 13.24
N ASP A 92 9.18 13.26 12.68
CA ASP A 92 8.28 12.34 13.38
C ASP A 92 8.80 10.89 13.45
N SER A 93 10.05 10.66 13.09
CA SER A 93 10.68 9.34 13.01
C SER A 93 11.97 9.24 13.83
N PHE A 94 12.46 8.02 14.01
CA PHE A 94 13.65 7.71 14.79
C PHE A 94 14.53 6.72 14.04
N THR A 95 15.84 6.92 14.15
CA THR A 95 16.80 5.86 13.85
C THR A 95 17.06 5.06 15.12
N VAL A 96 17.33 3.76 14.98
CA VAL A 96 17.72 2.88 16.09
C VAL A 96 19.08 2.26 15.76
N SER A 97 20.09 2.51 16.59
CA SER A 97 21.47 2.08 16.33
C SER A 97 22.19 1.50 17.54
N THR A 98 23.17 0.65 17.27
CA THR A 98 24.10 0.12 18.28
C THR A 98 24.98 1.23 18.90
N THR A 99 25.35 1.10 20.18
CA THR A 99 26.06 2.14 20.96
C THR A 99 27.56 2.28 20.64
N ASN A 100 28.23 1.19 20.22
CA ASN A 100 29.70 1.16 20.13
C ASN A 100 30.22 1.31 18.69
N VAL A 101 29.58 0.61 17.75
CA VAL A 101 29.86 0.65 16.32
C VAL A 101 28.54 0.98 15.66
N VAL A 102 28.36 2.19 15.14
CA VAL A 102 27.05 2.67 14.69
C VAL A 102 26.57 1.83 13.49
N LYS A 103 25.61 0.96 13.74
CA LYS A 103 24.85 0.21 12.74
C LYS A 103 23.37 0.39 13.02
N TYR A 104 22.60 0.66 11.98
CA TYR A 104 21.19 1.03 12.07
C TYR A 104 20.28 -0.16 11.81
N TRP A 105 19.14 -0.19 12.51
CA TRP A 105 18.03 -1.08 12.20
C TRP A 105 17.51 -0.78 10.80
N CYS A 106 17.41 -1.81 9.97
CA CYS A 106 16.62 -1.81 8.74
C CYS A 106 16.02 -3.20 8.56
N PHE A 107 15.02 -3.35 7.69
CA PHE A 107 14.67 -4.68 7.21
C PHE A 107 15.73 -5.19 6.24
N GLU A 108 15.94 -6.51 6.20
CA GLU A 108 16.79 -7.20 5.22
C GLU A 108 16.14 -7.07 3.82
N ASP A 109 16.37 -5.95 3.12
CA ASP A 109 15.86 -5.73 1.76
C ASP A 109 16.70 -6.47 0.70
N ASP A 110 16.00 -6.96 -0.33
CA ASP A 110 16.50 -7.54 -1.58
C ASP A 110 17.34 -6.50 -2.35
N GLN A 111 18.64 -6.43 -2.07
CA GLN A 111 19.55 -5.54 -2.79
C GLN A 111 19.52 -5.85 -4.31
N PRO A 112 19.69 -4.84 -5.19
CA PRO A 112 19.77 -5.02 -6.65
C PRO A 112 20.88 -5.98 -7.14
N ASN A 113 21.73 -6.50 -6.25
CA ASN A 113 22.87 -7.36 -6.54
C ASN A 113 22.95 -8.62 -5.65
N SER A 114 21.85 -9.07 -5.04
CA SER A 114 21.81 -10.29 -4.22
C SER A 114 21.74 -11.57 -5.08
N GLN A 115 22.81 -11.93 -5.78
CA GLN A 115 22.96 -13.26 -6.40
C GLN A 115 23.20 -14.35 -5.34
N ALA A 116 22.26 -14.61 -4.42
CA ALA A 116 22.30 -15.81 -3.57
C ALA A 116 20.98 -16.01 -2.81
N ARG A 117 19.93 -16.44 -3.52
CA ARG A 117 18.82 -17.29 -3.00
C ARG A 117 17.73 -17.62 -4.03
N ALA A 118 17.93 -17.21 -5.28
CA ALA A 118 17.20 -17.77 -6.42
C ALA A 118 17.67 -19.21 -6.69
N SER A 119 17.14 -20.20 -5.99
CA SER A 119 16.90 -21.55 -6.53
C SER A 119 16.36 -22.50 -5.46
N LEU A 120 15.19 -23.08 -5.78
CA LEU A 120 14.62 -24.38 -5.40
C LEU A 120 13.11 -24.26 -5.06
N LEU A 121 12.30 -24.25 -6.13
CA LEU A 121 10.99 -24.91 -6.45
C LEU A 121 10.05 -25.42 -5.31
N PRO A 122 8.79 -25.85 -5.60
CA PRO A 122 7.67 -25.20 -6.32
C PRO A 122 6.29 -25.34 -5.59
N SER A 123 5.30 -24.54 -6.02
CA SER A 123 3.84 -24.79 -6.02
C SER A 123 3.10 -25.28 -4.75
N THR A 124 2.57 -24.35 -3.94
CA THR A 124 1.14 -24.26 -3.54
C THR A 124 0.85 -22.86 -2.98
N PRO A 125 -0.36 -22.29 -3.15
CA PRO A 125 -0.67 -20.92 -2.80
C PRO A 125 -1.09 -20.84 -1.31
N HIS A 126 -0.40 -20.01 -0.56
CA HIS A 126 -0.70 -19.38 0.74
C HIS A 126 0.64 -19.22 1.49
N ILE A 127 0.91 -18.01 2.01
CA ILE A 127 2.04 -17.63 2.88
C ILE A 127 3.38 -17.44 2.09
N ILE A 128 4.06 -16.27 2.06
CA ILE A 128 4.94 -15.70 3.11
C ILE A 128 5.51 -14.34 2.61
N LEU A 129 5.16 -13.22 3.25
CA LEU A 129 6.06 -12.07 3.50
C LEU A 129 6.61 -12.19 4.94
N LEU A 130 6.83 -13.43 5.43
CA LEU A 130 7.13 -13.72 6.83
C LEU A 130 8.62 -13.65 7.21
N PHE A 131 9.53 -13.14 6.37
CA PHE A 131 10.98 -13.22 6.63
C PHE A 131 11.78 -11.94 6.36
N LEU A 132 11.16 -10.75 6.33
CA LEU A 132 11.95 -9.53 6.44
C LEU A 132 12.47 -9.41 7.87
N GLN A 133 13.68 -9.92 8.10
CA GLN A 133 14.37 -9.85 9.37
C GLN A 133 14.87 -8.42 9.60
N VAL A 134 14.82 -7.95 10.85
CA VAL A 134 15.49 -6.70 11.23
C VAL A 134 16.98 -6.98 11.32
N VAL A 135 17.76 -6.34 10.43
CA VAL A 135 19.22 -6.43 10.35
C VAL A 135 19.90 -5.12 10.72
N LEU A 136 21.20 -5.18 10.96
CA LEU A 136 22.03 -4.03 11.37
C LEU A 136 23.08 -3.73 10.29
N ARG A 137 22.97 -2.56 9.65
CA ARG A 137 23.85 -2.13 8.56
C ARG A 137 24.62 -0.85 8.89
N ALA A 138 25.82 -0.72 8.32
CA ALA A 138 26.69 0.44 8.49
C ALA A 138 26.53 1.38 7.28
N GLU A 139 25.58 2.30 7.32
CA GLU A 139 25.35 3.30 6.26
C GLU A 139 24.76 4.60 6.85
N SER A 140 24.65 5.65 6.04
CA SER A 140 24.19 6.98 6.47
C SER A 140 22.68 7.01 6.80
N PRO A 141 22.27 7.57 7.95
CA PRO A 141 20.87 7.58 8.43
C PRO A 141 19.91 8.48 7.64
N GLY A 142 20.37 9.19 6.61
CA GLY A 142 19.53 10.08 5.79
C GLY A 142 18.51 9.38 4.88
N ASN A 143 18.42 8.05 4.95
CA ASN A 143 17.56 7.25 4.07
C ASN A 143 16.39 6.63 4.86
N THR A 144 15.19 6.62 4.27
CA THR A 144 13.94 6.16 4.92
C THR A 144 13.96 4.68 5.32
N TYR A 145 14.88 3.88 4.76
CA TYR A 145 15.14 2.49 5.14
C TYR A 145 15.52 2.35 6.63
N TYR A 146 16.18 3.36 7.20
CA TYR A 146 16.70 3.36 8.57
C TYR A 146 15.79 4.09 9.56
N MET A 147 14.66 4.63 9.08
CA MET A 147 13.73 5.44 9.87
C MET A 147 12.54 4.61 10.36
N TRP A 148 12.19 4.81 11.62
CA TRP A 148 11.16 4.06 12.34
C TRP A 148 10.22 5.02 13.08
N ILE A 149 8.92 4.79 12.96
CA ILE A 149 7.88 5.50 13.70
C ILE A 149 7.52 4.67 14.93
N PHE A 150 7.42 5.32 16.08
CA PHE A 150 7.02 4.72 17.35
C PHE A 150 5.60 5.15 17.68
N ASP A 151 4.63 4.34 17.28
CA ASP A 151 3.19 4.60 17.48
C ASP A 151 2.78 4.24 18.92
N PRO A 152 2.39 5.20 19.78
CA PRO A 152 2.11 4.93 21.19
C PRO A 152 0.86 4.06 21.38
N VAL A 153 0.93 3.17 22.36
CA VAL A 153 -0.14 2.26 22.79
C VAL A 153 -0.54 2.65 24.22
N GLY A 154 -1.65 3.38 24.36
CA GLY A 154 -2.35 3.50 25.64
C GLY A 154 -2.04 4.72 26.53
N PHE A 155 -1.59 5.86 26.03
CA PHE A 155 -1.73 7.12 26.78
C PHE A 155 -3.12 7.72 26.52
N ALA A 156 -4.00 7.57 27.50
CA ALA A 156 -5.18 8.38 27.65
C ALA A 156 -4.75 9.79 28.09
N THR A 157 -5.08 10.81 27.31
CA THR A 157 -5.44 12.10 27.89
C THR A 157 -6.88 11.97 28.39
N ASP A 158 -7.10 12.34 29.65
CA ASP A 158 -8.39 12.30 30.32
C ASP A 158 -9.47 13.07 29.55
N VAL A 159 -10.31 12.34 28.81
CA VAL A 159 -11.73 12.65 28.63
C VAL A 159 -12.47 11.31 28.60
N HIS A 160 -13.47 11.15 29.46
CA HIS A 160 -14.40 10.03 29.49
C HIS A 160 -14.68 9.42 28.10
N THR A 161 -14.36 8.13 27.88
CA THR A 161 -15.10 7.16 27.00
C THR A 161 -14.26 5.91 26.64
N SER A 162 -14.08 4.95 27.56
CA SER A 162 -13.52 3.62 27.25
C SER A 162 -14.57 2.55 26.87
N SER A 163 -15.84 2.94 26.69
CA SER A 163 -16.81 2.23 25.84
C SER A 163 -16.95 2.85 24.45
N GLY A 164 -16.33 4.02 24.22
CA GLY A 164 -16.58 4.86 23.05
C GLY A 164 -15.74 4.55 21.83
N THR A 165 -14.57 3.90 21.90
CA THR A 165 -13.63 3.87 20.75
C THR A 165 -13.94 2.80 19.68
N ARG A 166 -14.39 1.60 20.07
CA ARG A 166 -14.92 0.62 19.10
C ARG A 166 -16.28 1.05 18.57
N GLN A 167 -17.09 1.67 19.42
CA GLN A 167 -18.37 2.23 19.03
C GLN A 167 -18.18 3.46 18.13
N SER A 168 -17.18 4.32 18.37
CA SER A 168 -16.87 5.52 17.59
C SER A 168 -16.16 5.20 16.29
N GLN A 169 -15.31 4.17 16.23
CA GLN A 169 -14.72 3.75 14.98
C GLN A 169 -15.72 2.99 14.11
N ALA A 170 -16.54 2.10 14.69
CA ALA A 170 -17.65 1.49 13.95
C ALA A 170 -18.72 2.53 13.55
N LEU A 171 -18.96 3.55 14.39
CA LEU A 171 -19.82 4.68 14.10
C LEU A 171 -19.21 5.56 13.00
N ASN A 172 -17.92 5.86 13.03
CA ASN A 172 -17.24 6.60 11.97
C ASN A 172 -17.21 5.80 10.67
N ASP A 173 -16.97 4.49 10.70
CA ASP A 173 -17.05 3.63 9.52
C ASP A 173 -18.48 3.54 8.99
N LYS A 174 -19.48 3.61 9.87
CA LYS A 174 -20.90 3.69 9.49
C LYS A 174 -21.23 5.04 8.87
N LEU A 175 -20.84 6.15 9.50
CA LEU A 175 -21.02 7.51 9.00
C LEU A 175 -20.29 7.69 7.66
N ASN A 176 -19.07 7.18 7.53
CA ASN A 176 -18.31 7.23 6.29
C ASN A 176 -19.03 6.44 5.18
N ARG A 177 -19.57 5.25 5.49
CA ARG A 177 -20.37 4.48 4.54
C ARG A 177 -21.66 5.20 4.12
N GLU A 178 -22.36 5.81 5.07
CA GLU A 178 -23.58 6.59 4.80
C GLU A 178 -23.26 7.83 3.94
N ALA A 179 -22.17 8.55 4.27
CA ALA A 179 -21.71 9.69 3.49
C ALA A 179 -21.23 9.30 2.09
N ILE A 180 -20.52 8.18 1.95
CA ILE A 180 -20.15 7.62 0.64
C ILE A 180 -21.42 7.27 -0.14
N ALA A 181 -22.41 6.62 0.48
CA ALA A 181 -23.67 6.27 -0.18
C ALA A 181 -24.43 7.50 -0.70
N GLU A 182 -24.53 8.57 0.11
CA GLU A 182 -25.15 9.83 -0.31
C GLU A 182 -24.42 10.47 -1.49
N ILE A 183 -23.09 10.57 -1.41
CA ILE A 183 -22.27 11.15 -2.47
C ILE A 183 -22.37 10.30 -3.74
N THR A 184 -22.30 8.99 -3.63
CA THR A 184 -22.35 8.07 -4.78
C THR A 184 -23.73 8.04 -5.44
N MET A 185 -24.82 8.24 -4.68
CA MET A 185 -26.14 8.51 -5.26
C MET A 185 -26.12 9.76 -6.13
N PHE A 186 -25.62 10.89 -5.61
CA PHE A 186 -25.46 12.12 -6.40
C PHE A 186 -24.61 11.89 -7.66
N LEU A 187 -23.49 11.18 -7.51
CA LEU A 187 -22.59 10.89 -8.63
C LEU A 187 -23.24 9.97 -9.67
N SER A 188 -24.13 9.06 -9.28
CA SER A 188 -24.80 8.15 -10.20
C SER A 188 -25.73 8.84 -11.20
N GLU A 189 -26.26 10.01 -10.82
CA GLU A 189 -27.07 10.87 -11.71
C GLU A 189 -26.21 11.74 -12.62
N LYS A 190 -24.97 12.05 -12.21
CA LYS A 190 -24.09 12.99 -12.90
C LYS A 190 -23.05 12.33 -13.79
N LEU A 191 -22.54 11.16 -13.41
CA LEU A 191 -21.48 10.45 -14.13
C LEU A 191 -22.08 9.28 -14.92
N PRO A 192 -22.08 9.33 -16.27
CA PRO A 192 -22.42 8.16 -17.06
C PRO A 192 -21.35 7.08 -16.84
N ARG A 193 -21.77 5.84 -16.61
CA ARG A 193 -20.88 4.73 -16.26
C ARG A 193 -21.25 3.45 -16.99
N VAL A 194 -20.31 2.52 -17.04
CA VAL A 194 -20.51 1.16 -17.58
C VAL A 194 -20.36 0.15 -16.43
N PRO A 195 -21.44 -0.21 -15.72
CA PRO A 195 -21.35 -1.01 -14.49
C PRO A 195 -20.73 -2.39 -14.69
N GLU A 196 -20.90 -2.98 -15.88
CA GLU A 196 -20.48 -4.35 -16.20
C GLU A 196 -19.02 -4.45 -16.68
N ALA A 197 -18.31 -3.32 -16.81
CA ALA A 197 -16.91 -3.28 -17.23
C ALA A 197 -15.93 -3.47 -16.04
N THR A 198 -16.30 -4.29 -15.07
CA THR A 198 -15.51 -4.58 -13.86
C THR A 198 -14.85 -5.97 -13.95
N PHE A 199 -14.02 -6.31 -12.96
CA PHE A 199 -13.42 -7.64 -12.89
C PHE A 199 -14.46 -8.72 -12.57
N MET A 200 -14.20 -9.93 -13.07
CA MET A 200 -15.02 -11.12 -12.88
C MET A 200 -14.14 -12.22 -12.26
N PRO A 201 -14.37 -12.65 -11.01
CA PRO A 201 -13.57 -13.68 -10.36
C PRO A 201 -13.51 -15.00 -11.16
N GLU A 202 -14.56 -15.34 -11.89
CA GLU A 202 -14.64 -16.51 -12.77
C GLU A 202 -13.67 -16.45 -13.96
N HIS A 203 -13.19 -15.26 -14.31
CA HIS A 203 -12.20 -15.04 -15.37
C HIS A 203 -10.76 -14.94 -14.82
N ALA A 204 -10.57 -15.08 -13.51
CA ALA A 204 -9.25 -15.07 -12.88
C ALA A 204 -8.45 -16.33 -13.23
N CYS A 205 -7.14 -16.28 -12.94
CA CYS A 205 -6.23 -17.39 -13.14
C CYS A 205 -6.69 -18.60 -12.30
N LEU A 206 -6.54 -19.79 -12.86
CA LEU A 206 -6.72 -21.01 -12.07
C LEU A 206 -5.71 -21.02 -10.91
N PRO A 207 -6.08 -21.54 -9.73
CA PRO A 207 -5.20 -21.59 -8.57
C PRO A 207 -3.83 -22.20 -8.90
N GLY A 208 -2.76 -21.52 -8.46
CA GLY A 208 -1.37 -21.96 -8.68
C GLY A 208 -0.79 -21.67 -10.07
N THR A 209 -1.59 -21.20 -11.04
CA THR A 209 -1.09 -20.80 -12.36
C THR A 209 -0.58 -19.36 -12.33
N ARG A 210 0.40 -19.04 -13.20
CA ARG A 210 1.00 -17.68 -13.34
C ARG A 210 1.50 -17.06 -12.02
N ALA A 211 1.70 -17.88 -10.98
CA ALA A 211 1.98 -17.43 -9.62
C ALA A 211 3.21 -16.53 -9.51
N GLY A 212 4.28 -16.85 -10.25
CA GLY A 212 5.49 -16.02 -10.28
C GLY A 212 5.23 -14.61 -10.81
N LEU A 213 4.49 -14.49 -11.91
CA LEU A 213 4.16 -13.19 -12.50
C LEU A 213 3.18 -12.40 -11.62
N LEU A 214 2.16 -13.06 -11.08
CA LEU A 214 1.21 -12.44 -10.15
C LEU A 214 1.91 -11.92 -8.89
N LYS A 215 2.89 -12.65 -8.39
CA LYS A 215 3.74 -12.21 -7.27
C LYS A 215 4.49 -10.92 -7.64
N THR A 216 5.16 -10.89 -8.79
CA THR A 216 5.87 -9.68 -9.26
C THR A 216 4.94 -8.48 -9.41
N ILE A 217 3.73 -8.67 -9.94
CA ILE A 217 2.75 -7.58 -10.09
C ILE A 217 2.28 -7.08 -8.72
N ASN A 218 2.03 -7.98 -7.77
CA ASN A 218 1.62 -7.60 -6.41
C ASN A 218 2.73 -6.85 -5.66
N GLU A 219 3.98 -7.28 -5.81
CA GLU A 219 5.14 -6.59 -5.22
C GLU A 219 5.31 -5.19 -5.81
N TRP A 220 5.17 -5.06 -7.13
CA TRP A 220 5.16 -3.76 -7.80
C TRP A 220 4.02 -2.86 -7.30
N ALA A 221 2.80 -3.40 -7.17
CA ALA A 221 1.63 -2.62 -6.78
C ALA A 221 1.76 -2.02 -5.37
N LEU A 222 2.55 -2.63 -4.50
CA LEU A 222 2.85 -2.14 -3.15
C LEU A 222 4.14 -1.30 -3.08
N GLY A 223 4.85 -1.15 -4.21
CA GLY A 223 6.07 -0.38 -4.33
C GLY A 223 5.84 1.12 -4.54
N CYS A 224 6.89 1.82 -4.98
CA CYS A 224 6.85 3.26 -5.27
C CYS A 224 6.63 3.58 -6.76
N ASP A 225 6.57 2.56 -7.61
CA ASP A 225 6.40 2.73 -9.05
C ASP A 225 4.93 3.03 -9.40
N SER A 226 4.72 3.96 -10.32
CA SER A 226 3.40 4.48 -10.71
C SER A 226 2.67 3.66 -11.77
N LEU A 227 3.41 2.94 -12.64
CA LEU A 227 2.84 2.24 -13.79
C LEU A 227 3.45 0.85 -14.01
N TYR A 228 2.59 -0.15 -14.25
CA TYR A 228 2.96 -1.48 -14.74
C TYR A 228 2.26 -1.78 -16.04
N LEU A 229 3.04 -2.02 -17.10
CA LEU A 229 2.50 -2.40 -18.39
C LEU A 229 2.69 -3.89 -18.64
N LEU A 230 1.61 -4.66 -18.52
CA LEU A 230 1.61 -6.08 -18.86
C LEU A 230 1.46 -6.27 -20.38
N THR A 231 2.57 -6.57 -21.05
CA THR A 231 2.59 -6.87 -22.48
C THR A 231 2.78 -8.37 -22.75
N GLY A 232 2.40 -8.81 -23.95
CA GLY A 232 2.60 -10.19 -24.38
C GLY A 232 1.72 -10.57 -25.56
N PRO A 233 1.96 -11.74 -26.18
CA PRO A 233 1.22 -12.20 -27.35
C PRO A 233 -0.30 -12.28 -27.14
N ALA A 234 -1.07 -12.21 -28.22
CA ALA A 234 -2.50 -12.52 -28.19
C ALA A 234 -2.73 -13.94 -27.65
N GLY A 235 -3.78 -14.14 -26.85
CA GLY A 235 -4.08 -15.44 -26.23
C GLY A 235 -3.18 -15.84 -25.05
N ALA A 236 -2.18 -15.03 -24.65
CA ALA A 236 -1.30 -15.35 -23.52
C ALA A 236 -1.97 -15.32 -22.13
N GLY A 237 -3.25 -14.92 -22.03
CA GLY A 237 -4.00 -14.83 -20.78
C GLY A 237 -3.79 -13.53 -20.00
N LYS A 238 -3.45 -12.42 -20.67
CA LYS A 238 -3.22 -11.10 -20.02
C LYS A 238 -4.46 -10.60 -19.29
N SER A 239 -5.63 -10.64 -19.92
CA SER A 239 -6.91 -10.27 -19.30
C SER A 239 -7.24 -11.15 -18.08
N THR A 240 -6.93 -12.45 -18.14
CA THR A 240 -7.06 -13.38 -17.01
C THR A 240 -6.16 -12.98 -15.84
N ILE A 241 -4.93 -12.54 -16.12
CA ILE A 241 -4.02 -11.98 -15.11
C ILE A 241 -4.59 -10.68 -14.54
N ALA A 242 -5.09 -9.77 -15.38
CA ALA A 242 -5.70 -8.51 -14.94
C ALA A 242 -6.91 -8.74 -14.02
N HIS A 243 -7.80 -9.69 -14.35
CA HIS A 243 -8.91 -10.10 -13.47
C HIS A 243 -8.42 -10.60 -12.11
N THR A 244 -7.34 -11.39 -12.11
CA THR A 244 -6.73 -11.92 -10.87
C THR A 244 -6.15 -10.80 -10.02
N VAL A 245 -5.42 -9.88 -10.64
CA VAL A 245 -4.82 -8.72 -9.96
C VAL A 245 -5.90 -7.83 -9.35
N ALA A 246 -6.96 -7.54 -10.11
CA ALA A 246 -8.09 -6.77 -9.59
C ALA A 246 -8.78 -7.49 -8.42
N SER A 247 -9.02 -8.80 -8.52
CA SER A 247 -9.60 -9.59 -7.44
C SER A 247 -8.75 -9.54 -6.17
N HIS A 248 -7.45 -9.81 -6.27
CA HIS A 248 -6.54 -9.76 -5.12
C HIS A 248 -6.45 -8.34 -4.51
N ALA A 249 -6.40 -7.30 -5.35
CA ALA A 249 -6.37 -5.92 -4.89
C ALA A 249 -7.68 -5.52 -4.18
N SER A 250 -8.83 -6.06 -4.62
CA SER A 250 -10.12 -5.88 -3.96
C SER A 250 -10.13 -6.53 -2.58
N GLU A 251 -9.66 -7.77 -2.47
CA GLU A 251 -9.52 -8.50 -1.20
C GLU A 251 -8.60 -7.79 -0.20
N GLN A 252 -7.53 -7.17 -0.70
CA GLN A 252 -6.59 -6.38 0.10
C GLN A 252 -7.11 -4.98 0.44
N GLY A 253 -8.23 -4.57 -0.17
CA GLY A 253 -8.81 -3.24 0.04
C GLY A 253 -7.96 -2.10 -0.52
N ILE A 254 -7.19 -2.37 -1.59
CA ILE A 254 -6.36 -1.38 -2.31
C ILE A 254 -6.85 -1.14 -3.75
N LEU A 255 -7.82 -1.92 -4.26
CA LEU A 255 -8.40 -1.67 -5.58
C LEU A 255 -9.27 -0.41 -5.55
N GLY A 256 -8.74 0.70 -6.07
CA GLY A 256 -9.48 1.95 -6.20
C GLY A 256 -10.54 1.90 -7.29
N ALA A 257 -10.16 1.38 -8.46
CA ALA A 257 -11.08 1.15 -9.56
C ALA A 257 -10.48 0.17 -10.57
N CYS A 258 -11.36 -0.41 -11.40
CA CYS A 258 -10.93 -1.15 -12.57
C CYS A 258 -11.84 -0.88 -13.77
N PHE A 259 -11.31 -1.13 -14.98
CA PHE A 259 -12.10 -1.08 -16.20
C PHE A 259 -11.59 -2.10 -17.22
N PHE A 260 -12.47 -3.01 -17.63
CA PHE A 260 -12.19 -4.02 -18.64
C PHE A 260 -12.83 -3.60 -19.95
N LEU A 261 -12.01 -3.11 -20.87
CA LEU A 261 -12.48 -2.73 -22.20
C LEU A 261 -12.87 -3.95 -23.01
N HIS A 262 -13.75 -3.74 -23.98
CA HIS A 262 -14.16 -4.82 -24.86
C HIS A 262 -14.51 -4.29 -26.25
N ARG A 263 -13.91 -4.89 -27.28
CA ARG A 263 -13.99 -4.41 -28.68
C ARG A 263 -15.41 -4.44 -29.25
N ASP A 264 -16.23 -5.37 -28.78
CA ASP A 264 -17.58 -5.53 -29.31
C ASP A 264 -18.63 -4.63 -28.62
N PHE A 265 -18.28 -3.94 -27.53
CA PHE A 265 -19.20 -3.06 -26.80
C PHE A 265 -18.75 -1.61 -26.91
N ASN A 266 -19.45 -0.83 -27.73
CA ASN A 266 -19.10 0.58 -28.00
C ASN A 266 -18.95 1.42 -26.72
N GLU A 267 -19.82 1.20 -25.73
CA GLU A 267 -19.77 1.90 -24.44
C GLU A 267 -18.49 1.57 -23.65
N ARG A 268 -17.95 0.35 -23.80
CA ARG A 268 -16.69 -0.09 -23.17
C ARG A 268 -15.44 0.38 -23.93
N ARG A 269 -15.61 1.15 -25.00
CA ARG A 269 -14.52 1.71 -25.84
C ARG A 269 -14.52 3.23 -25.88
N ASP A 270 -15.44 3.87 -25.15
CA ASP A 270 -15.46 5.32 -25.03
C ASP A 270 -14.55 5.74 -23.87
N PRO A 271 -13.40 6.41 -24.14
CA PRO A 271 -12.49 6.84 -23.09
C PRO A 271 -13.13 7.82 -22.10
N HIS A 272 -14.18 8.56 -22.49
CA HIS A 272 -14.91 9.40 -21.54
C HIS A 272 -15.69 8.55 -20.52
N LEU A 273 -16.33 7.47 -20.96
CA LEU A 273 -17.05 6.55 -20.08
C LEU A 273 -16.09 5.76 -19.20
N VAL A 274 -14.88 5.42 -19.69
CA VAL A 274 -13.82 4.84 -18.86
C VAL A 274 -13.49 5.77 -17.69
N ILE A 275 -13.18 7.05 -17.97
CA ILE A 275 -12.84 8.03 -16.92
C ILE A 275 -13.98 8.20 -15.92
N SER A 276 -15.21 8.38 -16.40
CA SER A 276 -16.37 8.55 -15.52
C SER A 276 -16.64 7.30 -14.66
N SER A 277 -16.44 6.10 -15.21
CA SER A 277 -16.60 4.85 -14.47
C SER A 277 -15.51 4.65 -13.42
N LEU A 278 -14.26 5.01 -13.73
CA LEU A 278 -13.14 4.98 -12.77
C LEU A 278 -13.36 5.99 -11.63
N ALA A 279 -13.77 7.22 -11.95
CA ALA A 279 -14.07 8.25 -10.95
C ALA A 279 -15.20 7.81 -10.00
N PHE A 280 -16.26 7.20 -10.53
CA PHE A 280 -17.35 6.67 -9.73
C PHE A 280 -16.90 5.55 -8.78
N GLN A 281 -16.03 4.65 -9.24
CA GLN A 281 -15.45 3.59 -8.40
C GLN A 281 -14.52 4.16 -7.33
N LEU A 282 -13.67 5.13 -7.68
CA LEU A 282 -12.81 5.82 -6.71
C LEU A 282 -13.60 6.54 -5.60
N ALA A 283 -14.77 7.10 -5.94
CA ALA A 283 -15.67 7.68 -4.94
C ALA A 283 -16.30 6.63 -3.99
N HIS A 284 -16.41 5.36 -4.40
CA HIS A 284 -16.79 4.28 -3.49
C HIS A 284 -15.63 3.82 -2.61
N PHE A 285 -14.40 3.97 -3.11
CA PHE A 285 -13.20 3.49 -2.44
C PHE A 285 -12.85 4.34 -1.21
N ASP A 286 -12.92 5.67 -1.33
CA ASP A 286 -12.53 6.59 -0.25
C ASP A 286 -13.45 7.82 -0.16
N LEU A 287 -13.78 8.23 1.07
CA LEU A 287 -14.71 9.32 1.34
C LEU A 287 -14.14 10.70 0.93
N GLU A 288 -12.86 10.97 1.15
CA GLU A 288 -12.27 12.27 0.79
C GLU A 288 -12.18 12.40 -0.72
N ILE A 289 -11.83 11.32 -1.42
CA ILE A 289 -11.89 11.28 -2.89
C ILE A 289 -13.33 11.52 -3.37
N ALA A 290 -14.33 10.87 -2.75
CA ALA A 290 -15.73 11.07 -3.08
C ALA A 290 -16.16 12.54 -2.94
N LYS A 291 -15.80 13.17 -1.81
CA LYS A 291 -16.06 14.60 -1.55
C LYS A 291 -15.38 15.48 -2.58
N ASN A 292 -14.13 15.21 -2.92
CA ASN A 292 -13.38 15.97 -3.91
C ASN A 292 -14.02 15.90 -5.29
N ILE A 293 -14.41 14.70 -5.75
CA ILE A 293 -15.12 14.52 -7.03
C ILE A 293 -16.46 15.26 -7.02
N ARG A 294 -17.26 15.13 -5.94
CA ARG A 294 -18.52 15.85 -5.79
C ARG A 294 -18.30 17.36 -5.89
N ASN A 295 -17.36 17.90 -5.13
CA ASN A 295 -17.06 19.33 -5.09
C ASN A 295 -16.63 19.86 -6.46
N THR A 296 -15.80 19.10 -7.18
CA THR A 296 -15.41 19.42 -8.57
C THR A 296 -16.64 19.52 -9.48
N LEU A 297 -17.54 18.53 -9.43
CA LEU A 297 -18.75 18.51 -10.27
C LEU A 297 -19.78 19.56 -9.86
N THR A 298 -19.87 19.92 -8.58
CA THR A 298 -20.71 21.03 -8.12
C THR A 298 -20.19 22.38 -8.62
N ARG A 299 -18.87 22.58 -8.61
CA ARG A 299 -18.25 23.83 -9.08
C ARG A 299 -18.20 23.94 -10.60
N ASN A 300 -18.10 22.81 -11.30
CA ASN A 300 -18.06 22.75 -12.76
C ASN A 300 -18.96 21.63 -13.30
N PRO A 301 -20.29 21.85 -13.38
CA PRO A 301 -21.24 20.86 -13.88
C PRO A 301 -20.98 20.42 -15.32
N ASP A 302 -20.43 21.31 -16.16
CA ASP A 302 -20.12 21.06 -17.57
C ASP A 302 -18.87 20.20 -17.78
N LEU A 303 -18.14 19.86 -16.71
CA LEU A 303 -16.99 18.96 -16.79
C LEU A 303 -17.37 17.60 -17.39
N VAL A 304 -18.58 17.10 -17.09
CA VAL A 304 -19.08 15.81 -17.59
C VAL A 304 -19.31 15.85 -19.10
N SER A 305 -19.75 16.97 -19.66
CA SER A 305 -19.96 17.14 -21.10
C SER A 305 -18.70 17.57 -21.85
N SER A 306 -17.61 17.89 -21.14
CA SER A 306 -16.33 18.29 -21.71
C SER A 306 -15.81 17.26 -22.72
N GLN A 307 -15.41 17.74 -23.90
CA GLN A 307 -14.77 16.93 -24.95
C GLN A 307 -13.27 16.72 -24.69
N SER A 308 -12.67 17.44 -23.73
CA SER A 308 -11.27 17.26 -23.37
C SER A 308 -11.10 16.08 -22.41
N LEU A 309 -10.53 14.99 -22.90
CA LEU A 309 -10.18 13.81 -22.09
C LEU A 309 -9.21 14.18 -20.96
N HIS A 310 -8.18 14.96 -21.27
CA HIS A 310 -7.21 15.42 -20.28
C HIS A 310 -7.87 16.23 -19.17
N ASN A 311 -8.76 17.17 -19.52
CA ASN A 311 -9.47 17.96 -18.52
C ASN A 311 -10.36 17.08 -17.60
N LYS A 312 -11.04 16.08 -18.16
CA LYS A 312 -11.83 15.11 -17.38
C LYS A 312 -10.93 14.26 -16.49
N PHE A 313 -9.86 13.69 -17.03
CA PHE A 313 -8.94 12.83 -16.31
C PHE A 313 -8.29 13.56 -15.12
N LEU A 314 -7.75 14.76 -15.38
CA LEU A 314 -7.11 15.59 -14.37
C LEU A 314 -8.07 15.93 -13.23
N ASN A 315 -9.30 16.37 -13.53
CA ASN A 315 -10.22 16.87 -12.51
C ASN A 315 -11.09 15.79 -11.85
N LEU A 316 -11.26 14.61 -12.47
CA LEU A 316 -12.07 13.52 -11.92
C LEU A 316 -11.24 12.37 -11.31
N ILE A 317 -9.98 12.22 -11.72
CA ILE A 317 -9.09 11.17 -11.23
C ILE A 317 -7.92 11.78 -10.46
N VAL A 318 -7.07 12.57 -11.13
CA VAL A 318 -5.78 13.00 -10.58
C VAL A 318 -5.93 13.92 -9.37
N LYS A 319 -6.59 15.08 -9.54
CA LYS A 319 -6.77 16.05 -8.46
C LYS A 319 -7.54 15.47 -7.27
N PRO A 320 -8.67 14.77 -7.46
CA PRO A 320 -9.40 14.23 -6.32
C PRO A 320 -8.61 13.22 -5.49
N VAL A 321 -7.77 12.40 -6.14
CA VAL A 321 -6.89 11.44 -5.47
C VAL A 321 -5.72 12.16 -4.79
N ARG A 322 -5.05 13.09 -5.48
CA ARG A 322 -3.90 13.84 -4.94
C ARG A 322 -4.26 14.72 -3.75
N ASP A 323 -5.41 15.39 -3.82
CA ASP A 323 -5.86 16.35 -2.82
C ASP A 323 -6.52 15.65 -1.61
N ALA A 324 -6.67 14.32 -1.66
CA ALA A 324 -7.16 13.53 -0.54
C ALA A 324 -6.02 13.26 0.46
N SER A 325 -5.86 14.18 1.41
CA SER A 325 -4.78 14.21 2.40
C SER A 325 -4.72 13.02 3.36
N ASP A 326 -5.80 12.23 3.46
CA ASP A 326 -5.95 11.12 4.41
C ASP A 326 -5.99 9.73 3.76
N VAL A 327 -5.66 9.62 2.47
CA VAL A 327 -5.54 8.32 1.81
C VAL A 327 -4.30 7.59 2.34
N LYS A 328 -4.47 6.84 3.42
CA LYS A 328 -3.42 6.04 4.07
C LYS A 328 -3.14 4.71 3.36
N LYS A 329 -3.78 4.46 2.22
CA LYS A 329 -3.76 3.18 1.49
C LYS A 329 -3.28 3.39 0.07
N THR A 330 -2.47 2.47 -0.41
CA THR A 330 -2.19 2.34 -1.85
C THR A 330 -3.50 2.24 -2.62
N ILE A 331 -3.61 2.99 -3.72
CA ILE A 331 -4.75 2.92 -4.64
C ILE A 331 -4.26 2.31 -5.95
N LEU A 332 -4.78 1.14 -6.29
CA LEU A 332 -4.51 0.48 -7.56
C LEU A 332 -5.65 0.73 -8.55
N LEU A 333 -5.28 1.16 -9.77
CA LEU A 333 -6.15 1.22 -10.93
C LEU A 333 -5.78 0.11 -11.92
N VAL A 334 -6.74 -0.72 -12.30
CA VAL A 334 -6.52 -1.81 -13.28
C VAL A 334 -7.31 -1.52 -14.55
N ILE A 335 -6.63 -1.38 -15.68
CA ILE A 335 -7.26 -1.14 -16.98
C ILE A 335 -6.78 -2.22 -17.96
N ASP A 336 -7.71 -2.99 -18.52
CA ASP A 336 -7.40 -4.11 -19.43
C ASP A 336 -7.80 -3.81 -20.88
N ASP A 337 -7.04 -4.35 -21.83
CA ASP A 337 -7.23 -4.20 -23.29
C ASP A 337 -7.31 -2.74 -23.76
N LEU A 338 -6.32 -1.90 -23.40
CA LEU A 338 -6.19 -0.51 -23.90
C LEU A 338 -6.22 -0.42 -25.43
N ASP A 339 -5.83 -1.48 -26.14
CA ASP A 339 -5.91 -1.58 -27.60
C ASP A 339 -7.36 -1.54 -28.10
N ALA A 340 -8.35 -1.88 -27.27
CA ALA A 340 -9.76 -1.77 -27.63
C ALA A 340 -10.24 -0.32 -27.78
N LEU A 341 -9.49 0.68 -27.27
CA LEU A 341 -9.78 2.10 -27.54
C LEU A 341 -9.56 2.48 -29.01
N ASP A 342 -8.75 1.71 -29.74
CA ASP A 342 -8.51 1.94 -31.17
C ASP A 342 -9.76 1.58 -31.96
N ASN A 343 -10.33 2.54 -32.67
CA ASN A 343 -11.48 2.28 -33.53
C ASN A 343 -11.00 1.68 -34.87
N GLN A 344 -11.18 0.37 -35.06
CA GLN A 344 -10.72 -0.38 -36.24
C GLN A 344 -11.26 0.18 -37.57
N ASN A 345 -12.37 0.92 -37.54
CA ASN A 345 -13.02 1.49 -38.72
C ASN A 345 -12.65 2.96 -38.99
N ALA A 346 -11.83 3.59 -38.15
CA ALA A 346 -11.45 5.00 -38.30
C ALA A 346 -9.94 5.10 -38.56
N THR A 347 -9.60 5.56 -39.77
CA THR A 347 -8.24 5.71 -40.29
C THR A 347 -7.31 6.59 -39.42
N HIS A 348 -7.86 7.31 -38.42
CA HIS A 348 -7.16 8.25 -37.53
C HIS A 348 -7.75 8.33 -36.09
N SER A 349 -8.20 7.21 -35.50
CA SER A 349 -8.69 7.24 -34.12
C SER A 349 -7.56 7.48 -33.11
N ASN A 350 -7.34 8.74 -32.70
CA ASN A 350 -6.36 9.10 -31.66
C ASN A 350 -6.86 8.82 -30.22
N ARG A 351 -7.99 8.14 -30.03
CA ARG A 351 -8.61 7.92 -28.70
C ARG A 351 -7.66 7.23 -27.71
N ARG A 352 -7.01 6.16 -28.15
CA ARG A 352 -6.02 5.44 -27.34
C ARG A 352 -4.82 6.32 -27.04
N GLN A 353 -4.30 7.02 -28.04
CA GLN A 353 -3.18 7.93 -27.85
C GLN A 353 -3.50 9.03 -26.82
N SER A 354 -4.64 9.72 -26.97
CA SER A 354 -5.05 10.75 -26.03
C SER A 354 -5.28 10.22 -24.62
N PHE A 355 -5.76 8.99 -24.48
CA PHE A 355 -5.90 8.34 -23.17
C PHE A 355 -4.54 7.98 -22.56
N LEU A 356 -3.61 7.45 -23.37
CA LEU A 356 -2.24 7.17 -22.94
C LEU A 356 -1.47 8.45 -22.55
N GLU A 357 -1.68 9.55 -23.27
CA GLU A 357 -1.13 10.87 -22.90
C GLU A 357 -1.64 11.33 -21.53
N CYS A 358 -2.91 11.04 -21.19
CA CYS A 358 -3.42 11.32 -19.84
C CYS A 358 -2.71 10.49 -18.76
N ILE A 359 -2.41 9.22 -19.04
CA ILE A 359 -1.69 8.33 -18.11
C ILE A 359 -0.22 8.76 -17.99
N ALA A 360 0.46 9.05 -19.09
CA ALA A 360 1.88 9.42 -19.10
C ALA A 360 2.15 10.71 -18.32
N ASN A 361 1.22 11.67 -18.36
CA ASN A 361 1.34 12.92 -17.63
C ASN A 361 1.13 12.78 -16.10
N LEU A 362 0.78 11.59 -15.60
CA LEU A 362 0.74 11.29 -14.16
C LEU A 362 2.11 11.36 -13.48
N GLU A 363 3.20 11.22 -14.25
CA GLU A 363 4.58 11.20 -13.71
C GLU A 363 5.23 12.60 -13.72
N SER A 364 4.60 13.57 -14.39
CA SER A 364 5.15 14.92 -14.61
C SER A 364 4.56 16.02 -13.71
N GLU A 365 3.51 15.73 -12.97
CA GLU A 365 2.82 16.63 -12.02
C GLU A 365 2.82 16.06 -10.61
#